data_AF-A0A7S3QQS7-F1
#
_entry.id   AF-A0A7S3QQS7-F1
#
_cell.length_a   1.000
_cell.length_b   1.000
_cell.length_c   1.000
_cell.angle_alpha   90.00
_cell.angle_beta   90.00
_cell.angle_gamma   90.00
#
_symmetry.space_group_name_H-M   'P 1'
#
loop_
_entity.id
_entity.type
_entity.pdbx_description
1 polymer ?
#
loop_
_entity_poly.entity_id
_entity_poly.type
_entity_poly.pdbx_seq_one_letter_code
_entity_poly.pdbx_strand_id
1 'polypeptide(L)'
;GMGARGGWEGAAAANRHDAADATTSKPAVDETANKLDSMMELAFAHLHRRCDQQPGGAQHAWQALLTIFERTILNTHRSKFSQFLVFYMCLKQPDLCARTFVEFLLIRLKDQHQPSITRSACAAYLASFLARAAFLPHSLVLQALEQLTTFCHDYCKSVTVPAKGLTRSASSNVVLGSKSSAAAALEAEASALSSLTAKHQVFYASVQAILYVLCYHLESLLQHQPQQQQQQQLQ
;
A
#
# COMPACT_ATOMS: atom_id res chain seq x y z
N GLY A 1 -12.87 -2.91 37.56
CA GLY A 1 -13.18 -2.85 36.12
C GLY A 1 -11.95 -2.36 35.41
N MET A 2 -11.21 -3.27 34.77
CA MET A 2 -10.02 -2.99 33.98
C MET A 2 -10.39 -2.37 32.63
N GLY A 3 -9.65 -1.34 32.24
CA GLY A 3 -9.51 -0.89 30.85
C GLY A 3 -8.03 -0.96 30.48
N ALA A 4 -7.59 -2.10 29.95
CA ALA A 4 -6.23 -2.35 29.52
C ALA A 4 -5.99 -1.73 28.14
N ARG A 5 -5.14 -0.69 28.08
CA ARG A 5 -4.52 -0.22 26.83
C ARG A 5 -3.23 -1.02 26.65
N GLY A 6 -3.23 -1.93 25.68
CA GLY A 6 -2.06 -2.72 25.32
C GLY A 6 -1.00 -1.86 24.64
N GLY A 7 0.02 -1.47 25.40
CA GLY A 7 1.30 -0.99 24.90
C GLY A 7 2.23 -2.19 24.68
N TRP A 8 2.79 -2.30 23.47
CA TRP A 8 3.84 -3.25 23.13
C TRP A 8 5.14 -2.79 23.82
N GLU A 9 5.35 -3.20 25.07
CA GLU A 9 6.65 -3.11 25.74
C GLU A 9 7.45 -4.37 25.45
N GLY A 10 8.40 -4.25 24.53
CA GLY A 10 9.44 -5.24 24.31
C GLY A 10 10.52 -5.10 25.39
N ALA A 11 10.52 -6.06 26.31
CA ALA A 11 11.54 -6.40 27.30
C ALA A 11 12.94 -5.80 27.11
N ALA A 12 13.36 -4.97 28.08
CA ALA A 12 14.76 -4.77 28.43
C ALA A 12 14.94 -5.23 29.88
N ALA A 13 15.67 -6.34 30.05
CA ALA A 13 16.00 -6.90 31.34
C ALA A 13 16.86 -5.94 32.16
N ALA A 14 16.55 -5.89 33.46
CA ALA A 14 17.22 -5.06 34.45
C ALA A 14 18.70 -5.44 34.62
N ASN A 15 19.56 -4.43 34.71
CA ASN A 15 20.66 -4.46 35.67
C ASN A 15 20.87 -3.06 36.24
N ARG A 16 20.99 -2.97 37.57
CA ARG A 16 21.08 -1.74 38.37
C ARG A 16 22.45 -1.69 39.06
N HIS A 17 22.92 -0.45 39.32
CA HIS A 17 24.19 0.01 39.92
C HIS A 17 25.25 0.39 38.86
N ASP A 18 25.87 1.58 38.82
CA ASP A 18 26.16 2.60 39.85
C ASP A 18 26.25 4.03 39.28
N ALA A 19 26.44 4.98 40.19
CA ALA A 19 26.29 6.43 40.10
C ALA A 19 27.23 7.23 39.16
N ALA A 20 26.73 8.43 38.82
CA ALA A 20 27.43 9.70 38.53
C ALA A 20 28.28 9.83 37.24
N ASP A 21 27.68 10.38 36.18
CA ASP A 21 28.20 11.57 35.47
C ASP A 21 27.08 12.18 34.60
N ALA A 22 26.87 13.49 34.71
CA ALA A 22 25.83 14.23 34.01
C ALA A 22 26.39 14.85 32.72
N THR A 23 26.77 13.99 31.77
CA THR A 23 26.84 14.36 30.36
C THR A 23 25.60 13.78 29.68
N THR A 24 24.55 14.59 29.56
CA THR A 24 23.33 14.22 28.81
C THR A 24 23.67 13.99 27.35
N SER A 25 24.05 12.75 27.02
CA SER A 25 24.11 12.25 25.66
C SER A 25 22.68 12.23 25.11
N LYS A 26 22.38 13.14 24.20
CA LYS A 26 21.13 13.08 23.42
C LYS A 26 21.05 11.67 22.80
N PRO A 27 19.91 10.96 22.90
CA PRO A 27 19.81 9.63 22.32
C PRO A 27 20.02 9.74 20.81
N ALA A 28 20.92 8.94 20.24
CA ALA A 28 21.33 8.99 18.83
C ALA A 28 20.16 8.95 17.82
N VAL A 29 18.99 8.43 18.22
CA VAL A 29 17.74 8.43 17.45
C VAL A 29 17.20 9.85 17.22
N ASP A 30 17.31 10.74 18.22
CA ASP A 30 16.89 12.14 18.08
C ASP A 30 17.77 12.89 17.07
N GLU A 31 19.09 12.67 17.10
CA GLU A 31 20.01 13.32 16.16
C GLU A 31 19.78 12.86 14.71
N THR A 32 19.56 11.56 14.50
CA THR A 32 19.27 11.02 13.16
C THR A 32 17.92 11.47 12.62
N ALA A 33 16.89 11.59 13.47
CA ALA A 33 15.60 12.16 13.09
C ALA A 33 15.72 13.63 12.68
N ASN A 34 16.40 14.45 13.49
CA ASN A 34 16.62 15.87 13.19
C ASN A 34 17.38 16.09 11.86
N LYS A 35 18.36 15.23 11.56
CA LYS A 35 19.07 15.25 10.27
C LYS A 35 18.15 14.91 9.11
N LEU A 36 17.29 13.91 9.27
CA LEU A 36 16.32 13.52 8.23
C LEU A 36 15.31 14.65 7.96
N ASP A 37 14.77 15.26 9.01
CA ASP A 37 13.84 16.38 8.88
C ASP A 37 14.49 17.55 8.14
N SER A 38 15.73 17.91 8.52
CA SER A 38 16.50 18.94 7.81
C SER A 38 16.72 18.61 6.33
N MET A 39 17.03 17.36 5.99
CA MET A 39 17.19 16.92 4.60
C MET A 39 15.86 16.95 3.83
N MET A 40 14.76 16.54 4.46
CA MET A 40 13.42 16.56 3.87
C MET A 40 12.95 17.98 3.60
N GLU A 41 13.16 18.92 4.53
CA GLU A 41 12.86 20.34 4.34
C GLU A 41 13.64 20.95 3.18
N LEU A 42 14.95 20.69 3.10
CA LEU A 42 15.78 21.13 1.98
C LEU A 42 15.31 20.53 0.65
N ALA A 43 14.94 19.25 0.64
CA ALA A 43 14.41 18.59 -0.55
C ALA A 43 13.09 19.21 -1.00
N PHE A 44 12.15 19.48 -0.10
CA PHE A 44 10.89 20.15 -0.42
C PHE A 44 11.11 21.58 -0.93
N ALA A 45 12.01 22.35 -0.30
CA ALA A 45 12.36 23.69 -0.74
C ALA A 45 13.01 23.69 -2.13
N HIS A 46 13.84 22.68 -2.44
CA HIS A 46 14.42 22.51 -3.77
C HIS A 46 13.35 22.16 -4.81
N LEU A 47 12.47 21.20 -4.52
CA LEU A 47 11.36 20.82 -5.42
C LEU A 47 10.43 22.00 -5.68
N HIS A 48 10.10 22.79 -4.66
CA HIS A 48 9.29 23.99 -4.80
C HIS A 48 9.93 25.01 -5.76
N ARG A 49 11.19 25.37 -5.51
CA ARG A 49 11.92 26.31 -6.39
C ARG A 49 11.98 25.80 -7.83
N ARG A 50 12.19 24.50 -8.02
CA ARG A 50 12.27 23.91 -9.36
C ARG A 50 10.93 23.94 -10.11
N CYS A 51 9.81 23.88 -9.38
CA CYS A 51 8.48 24.04 -9.98
C CYS A 51 8.24 25.49 -10.45
N ASP A 52 8.69 26.48 -9.67
CA ASP A 52 8.34 27.89 -9.90
C ASP A 52 9.31 28.61 -10.85
N GLN A 53 10.61 28.27 -10.80
CA GLN A 53 11.67 29.04 -11.46
C GLN A 53 11.99 28.59 -12.88
N GLN A 54 11.48 27.43 -13.32
CA GLN A 54 11.84 26.85 -14.61
C GLN A 54 10.58 26.42 -15.38
N PRO A 55 10.37 26.88 -16.62
CA PRO A 55 9.27 26.39 -17.46
C PRO A 55 9.44 24.87 -17.67
N GLY A 56 8.41 24.10 -17.36
CA GLY A 56 8.47 22.63 -17.40
C GLY A 56 9.32 21.98 -16.29
N GLY A 57 9.80 22.75 -15.30
CA GLY A 57 10.60 22.24 -14.19
C GLY A 57 9.86 21.21 -13.33
N ALA A 58 8.56 21.44 -13.11
CA ALA A 58 7.68 20.50 -12.40
C ALA A 58 7.60 19.14 -13.09
N GLN A 59 7.48 19.10 -14.42
CA GLN A 59 7.42 17.86 -15.20
C GLN A 59 8.72 17.07 -15.12
N HIS A 60 9.88 17.73 -15.28
CA HIS A 60 11.18 17.08 -15.16
C HIS A 60 11.42 16.55 -13.75
N ALA A 61 11.07 17.35 -12.72
CA ALA A 61 11.17 16.93 -11.33
C ALA A 61 10.28 15.71 -11.06
N TRP A 62 9.05 15.73 -11.58
CA TRP A 62 8.12 14.61 -11.47
C TRP A 62 8.65 13.33 -12.12
N GLN A 63 9.15 13.40 -13.35
CA GLN A 63 9.71 12.24 -14.05
C GLN A 63 10.88 11.63 -13.30
N ALA A 64 11.80 12.46 -12.80
CA ALA A 64 12.92 12.00 -11.98
C ALA A 64 12.43 11.34 -10.68
N LEU A 65 11.48 11.98 -10.00
CA LEU A 65 10.95 11.50 -8.73
C LEU A 65 10.16 10.21 -8.87
N LEU A 66 9.37 10.06 -9.94
CA LEU A 66 8.63 8.83 -10.23
C LEU A 66 9.59 7.68 -10.54
N THR A 67 10.69 7.97 -11.27
CA THR A 67 11.77 6.99 -11.52
C THR A 67 12.43 6.54 -10.21
N ILE A 68 12.71 7.48 -9.30
CA ILE A 68 13.27 7.17 -7.97
C ILE A 68 12.26 6.38 -7.12
N PHE A 69 10.98 6.74 -7.21
CA PHE A 69 9.93 6.02 -6.51
C PHE A 69 9.90 4.55 -6.93
N GLU A 70 9.83 4.29 -8.24
CA GLU A 70 9.78 2.93 -8.77
C GLU A 70 11.01 2.11 -8.40
N ARG A 71 12.21 2.68 -8.59
CA ARG A 71 13.48 1.94 -8.42
C ARG A 71 13.86 1.73 -6.96
N THR A 72 13.45 2.64 -6.09
CA THR A 72 13.94 2.67 -4.70
C THR A 72 12.80 2.65 -3.70
N ILE A 73 11.90 3.63 -3.72
CA ILE A 73 10.91 3.80 -2.64
C ILE A 73 9.88 2.66 -2.62
N LEU A 74 9.41 2.23 -3.78
CA LEU A 74 8.34 1.23 -3.93
C LEU A 74 8.69 -0.10 -3.25
N ASN A 75 9.94 -0.55 -3.40
CA ASN A 75 10.41 -1.84 -2.89
C ASN A 75 11.22 -1.73 -1.58
N THR A 76 11.47 -0.51 -1.08
CA THR A 76 12.16 -0.33 0.21
C THR A 76 11.16 -0.52 1.34
N HIS A 77 11.20 -1.70 1.96
CA HIS A 77 10.39 -1.99 3.12
C HIS A 77 10.69 -1.05 4.29
N ARG A 78 9.63 -0.65 5.00
CA ARG A 78 9.67 0.17 6.22
C ARG A 78 10.20 1.60 6.05
N SER A 79 10.37 2.11 4.82
CA SER A 79 10.57 3.55 4.63
C SER A 79 9.31 4.31 5.03
N LYS A 80 9.44 5.26 5.97
CA LYS A 80 8.30 6.03 6.50
C LYS A 80 8.21 7.44 5.94
N PHE A 81 9.34 8.02 5.51
CA PHE A 81 9.44 9.45 5.28
C PHE A 81 9.72 9.82 3.82
N SER A 82 10.52 9.02 3.10
CA SER A 82 10.95 9.38 1.74
C SER A 82 9.79 9.44 0.73
N GLN A 83 8.73 8.65 0.92
CA GLN A 83 7.53 8.69 0.08
C GLN A 83 6.79 10.05 0.14
N PHE A 84 7.03 10.87 1.18
CA PHE A 84 6.44 12.20 1.24
C PHE A 84 6.99 13.15 0.17
N LEU A 85 8.15 12.86 -0.43
CA LEU A 85 8.62 13.59 -1.61
C LEU A 85 7.62 13.47 -2.77
N VAL A 86 7.17 12.24 -3.05
CA VAL A 86 6.17 11.96 -4.11
C VAL A 86 4.83 12.60 -3.76
N PHE A 87 4.41 12.43 -2.49
CA PHE A 87 3.16 13.01 -1.99
C PHE A 87 3.16 14.54 -2.10
N TYR A 88 4.28 15.19 -1.78
CA TYR A 88 4.44 16.63 -1.87
C TYR A 88 4.30 17.14 -3.31
N MET A 89 4.93 16.47 -4.28
CA MET A 89 4.76 16.82 -5.69
C MET A 89 3.30 16.63 -6.16
N CYS A 90 2.65 15.56 -5.72
CA CYS A 90 1.23 15.32 -6.00
C CYS A 90 0.34 16.43 -5.41
N LEU A 91 0.65 16.92 -4.21
CA LEU A 91 -0.07 18.04 -3.58
C LEU A 91 0.15 19.36 -4.34
N LYS A 92 1.37 19.63 -4.81
CA LYS A 92 1.72 20.88 -5.50
C LYS A 92 1.21 20.94 -6.94
N GLN A 93 1.14 19.80 -7.62
CA GLN A 93 0.71 19.69 -9.02
C GLN A 93 -0.28 18.54 -9.18
N PRO A 94 -1.52 18.64 -8.63
CA PRO A 94 -2.46 17.52 -8.63
C PRO A 94 -2.84 17.03 -10.03
N ASP A 95 -3.04 17.95 -10.97
CA ASP A 95 -3.47 17.61 -12.33
C ASP A 95 -2.44 16.75 -13.09
N LEU A 96 -1.16 17.05 -12.91
CA LEU A 96 -0.05 16.34 -13.54
C LEU A 96 0.37 15.14 -12.69
N CYS A 97 0.74 15.36 -11.44
CA CYS A 97 1.45 14.35 -10.65
C CYS A 97 0.50 13.32 -10.06
N ALA A 98 -0.63 13.74 -9.46
CA ALA A 98 -1.50 12.81 -8.75
C ALA A 98 -2.19 11.83 -9.71
N ARG A 99 -2.70 12.32 -10.85
CA ARG A 99 -3.28 11.46 -11.90
C ARG A 99 -2.27 10.46 -12.43
N THR A 100 -1.08 10.93 -12.84
CA THR A 100 -0.02 10.05 -13.34
C THR A 100 0.46 9.06 -12.29
N PHE A 101 0.47 9.43 -11.01
CA PHE A 101 0.85 8.51 -9.93
C PHE A 101 -0.15 7.38 -9.74
N VAL A 102 -1.45 7.71 -9.72
CA VAL A 102 -2.53 6.72 -9.63
C VAL A 102 -2.48 5.77 -10.82
N GLU A 103 -2.32 6.31 -12.03
CA GLU A 103 -2.19 5.53 -13.26
C GLU A 103 -0.97 4.60 -13.22
N PHE A 104 0.19 5.13 -12.84
CA PHE A 104 1.42 4.35 -12.67
C PHE A 104 1.22 3.15 -11.74
N LEU A 105 0.63 3.36 -10.57
CA LEU A 105 0.38 2.29 -9.59
C LEU A 105 -0.61 1.26 -10.12
N LEU A 106 -1.67 1.69 -10.80
CA LEU A 106 -2.66 0.79 -11.40
C LEU A 106 -2.05 -0.07 -12.52
N ILE A 107 -1.24 0.53 -13.40
CA ILE A 107 -0.54 -0.18 -14.47
C ILE A 107 0.39 -1.24 -13.86
N ARG A 108 1.22 -0.86 -12.88
CA ARG A 108 2.15 -1.78 -12.23
C ARG A 108 1.47 -2.89 -11.42
N LEU A 109 0.32 -2.61 -10.81
CA LEU A 109 -0.49 -3.62 -10.12
C LEU A 109 -1.03 -4.67 -11.09
N LYS A 110 -1.47 -4.25 -12.27
CA LYS A 110 -2.08 -5.11 -13.29
C LYS A 110 -1.06 -5.87 -14.15
N ASP A 111 0.18 -5.37 -14.22
CA ASP A 111 1.28 -5.95 -14.98
C ASP A 111 1.68 -7.34 -14.43
N GLN A 112 1.46 -8.38 -15.24
CA GLN A 112 1.77 -9.77 -14.87
C GLN A 112 3.28 -10.07 -14.92
N HIS A 113 4.08 -9.20 -15.53
CA HIS A 113 5.55 -9.34 -15.55
C HIS A 113 6.19 -8.85 -14.24
N GLN A 114 5.44 -8.12 -13.41
CA GLN A 114 5.92 -7.69 -12.10
C GLN A 114 5.79 -8.81 -11.06
N PRO A 115 6.77 -8.95 -10.14
CA PRO A 115 6.65 -9.86 -9.00
C PRO A 115 5.40 -9.56 -8.16
N SER A 116 4.79 -10.60 -7.58
CA SER A 116 3.56 -10.47 -6.77
C SER A 116 3.72 -9.51 -5.59
N ILE A 117 4.92 -9.45 -5.00
CA ILE A 117 5.25 -8.53 -3.91
C ILE A 117 5.19 -7.06 -4.36
N THR A 118 5.74 -6.73 -5.53
CA THR A 118 5.72 -5.39 -6.11
C THR A 118 4.30 -4.96 -6.44
N ARG A 119 3.51 -5.87 -7.04
CA ARG A 119 2.10 -5.62 -7.37
C ARG A 119 1.25 -5.37 -6.12
N SER A 120 1.48 -6.15 -5.07
CA SER A 120 0.82 -5.97 -3.77
C SER A 120 1.24 -4.66 -3.09
N ALA A 121 2.52 -4.27 -3.20
CA ALA A 121 3.00 -2.98 -2.73
C ALA A 121 2.33 -1.83 -3.49
N CYS A 122 2.15 -1.93 -4.81
CA CYS A 122 1.42 -0.94 -5.59
C CYS A 122 -0.02 -0.77 -5.10
N ALA A 123 -0.73 -1.87 -4.80
CA ALA A 123 -2.06 -1.82 -4.22
C ALA A 123 -2.09 -1.08 -2.87
N ALA A 124 -1.11 -1.36 -2.00
CA ALA A 124 -0.99 -0.70 -0.69
C ALA A 124 -0.67 0.80 -0.82
N TYR A 125 0.27 1.18 -1.68
CA TYR A 125 0.60 2.59 -1.94
C TYR A 125 -0.61 3.33 -2.54
N LEU A 126 -1.33 2.72 -3.48
CA LEU A 126 -2.52 3.29 -4.09
C LEU A 126 -3.61 3.54 -3.05
N ALA A 127 -3.95 2.53 -2.26
CA ALA A 127 -4.97 2.66 -1.21
C ALA A 127 -4.62 3.76 -0.21
N SER A 128 -3.37 3.76 0.25
CA SER A 128 -2.91 4.72 1.24
C SER A 128 -2.87 6.15 0.68
N PHE A 129 -2.52 6.31 -0.59
CA PHE A 129 -2.55 7.60 -1.28
C PHE A 129 -3.99 8.12 -1.42
N LEU A 130 -4.90 7.31 -1.97
CA LEU A 130 -6.30 7.69 -2.18
C LEU A 130 -7.02 8.01 -0.85
N ALA A 131 -6.73 7.27 0.22
CA ALA A 131 -7.32 7.50 1.53
C ALA A 131 -6.87 8.82 2.18
N ARG A 132 -5.59 9.19 2.03
CA ARG A 132 -4.99 10.34 2.74
C ARG A 132 -4.92 11.63 1.93
N ALA A 133 -4.97 11.55 0.61
CA ALA A 133 -4.85 12.71 -0.27
C ALA A 133 -6.21 13.44 -0.40
N ALA A 134 -6.54 14.28 0.58
CA ALA A 134 -7.78 15.04 0.61
C ALA A 134 -7.97 16.04 -0.55
N PHE A 135 -6.88 16.36 -1.28
CA PHE A 135 -6.90 17.26 -2.44
C PHE A 135 -7.31 16.56 -3.74
N LEU A 136 -7.50 15.24 -3.75
CA LEU A 136 -7.87 14.52 -4.97
C LEU A 136 -9.34 14.80 -5.34
N PRO A 137 -9.64 14.99 -6.64
CA PRO A 137 -11.02 15.06 -7.08
C PRO A 137 -11.71 13.71 -6.87
N HIS A 138 -12.97 13.75 -6.44
CA HIS A 138 -13.77 12.56 -6.16
C HIS A 138 -13.84 11.60 -7.36
N SER A 139 -13.91 12.14 -8.58
CA SER A 139 -13.90 11.37 -9.82
C SER A 139 -12.66 10.48 -9.98
N LEU A 140 -11.48 10.96 -9.57
CA LEU A 140 -10.25 10.17 -9.65
C LEU A 140 -10.24 9.03 -8.64
N VAL A 141 -10.79 9.26 -7.43
CA VAL A 141 -10.92 8.23 -6.40
C VAL A 141 -11.89 7.13 -6.87
N LEU A 142 -13.05 7.51 -7.39
CA LEU A 142 -14.02 6.59 -7.96
C LEU A 142 -13.45 5.80 -9.13
N GLN A 143 -12.77 6.45 -10.08
CA GLN A 143 -12.13 5.78 -11.20
C GLN A 143 -11.09 4.76 -10.73
N ALA A 144 -10.29 5.09 -9.72
CA ALA A 144 -9.31 4.14 -9.19
C ALA A 144 -9.98 2.94 -8.49
N LEU A 145 -11.05 3.16 -7.73
CA LEU A 145 -11.85 2.10 -7.10
C LEU A 145 -12.52 1.19 -8.14
N GLU A 146 -13.08 1.77 -9.20
CA GLU A 146 -13.64 1.02 -10.33
C GLU A 146 -12.56 0.15 -10.98
N GLN A 147 -11.38 0.71 -11.25
CA GLN A 147 -10.27 -0.02 -11.86
C GLN A 147 -9.77 -1.19 -10.99
N LEU A 148 -9.76 -1.03 -9.66
CA LEU A 148 -9.43 -2.09 -8.70
C LEU A 148 -10.53 -3.17 -8.64
N THR A 149 -11.79 -2.75 -8.65
CA THR A 149 -12.95 -3.66 -8.60
C THR A 149 -13.03 -4.50 -9.86
N THR A 150 -12.86 -3.88 -11.04
CA THR A 150 -12.77 -4.59 -12.33
C THR A 150 -11.63 -5.60 -12.32
N PHE A 151 -10.46 -5.22 -11.82
CA PHE A 151 -9.34 -6.18 -11.67
C PHE A 151 -9.71 -7.38 -10.80
N CYS A 152 -10.35 -7.16 -9.64
CA CYS A 152 -10.77 -8.24 -8.75
C CYS A 152 -11.83 -9.15 -9.40
N HIS A 153 -12.77 -8.56 -10.12
CA HIS A 153 -13.83 -9.29 -10.82
C HIS A 153 -13.27 -10.14 -11.97
N ASP A 154 -12.36 -9.60 -12.77
CA ASP A 154 -11.69 -10.32 -13.85
C ASP A 154 -10.83 -11.47 -13.31
N TYR A 155 -10.18 -11.24 -12.16
CA TYR A 155 -9.47 -12.29 -11.44
C TYR A 155 -10.39 -13.44 -11.05
N CYS A 156 -11.55 -13.15 -10.42
CA CYS A 156 -12.53 -14.17 -10.06
C CYS A 156 -13.01 -14.98 -11.26
N LYS A 157 -13.24 -14.34 -12.41
CA LYS A 157 -13.58 -15.04 -13.67
C LYS A 157 -12.45 -15.97 -14.13
N SER A 158 -11.20 -15.51 -14.09
CA SER A 158 -10.06 -16.33 -14.51
C SER A 158 -9.85 -17.57 -13.65
N VAL A 159 -10.22 -17.51 -12.36
CA VAL A 159 -10.09 -18.63 -11.41
C VAL A 159 -11.29 -19.58 -11.47
N THR A 160 -12.49 -19.06 -11.75
CA THR A 160 -13.75 -19.84 -11.77
C THR A 160 -14.01 -20.56 -13.08
N VAL A 161 -13.47 -20.10 -14.22
CA VAL A 161 -13.54 -20.85 -15.48
C VAL A 161 -12.71 -22.12 -15.32
N PRO A 162 -13.33 -23.31 -15.23
CA PRO A 162 -12.58 -24.54 -15.10
C PRO A 162 -11.75 -24.71 -16.37
N ALA A 163 -10.45 -24.99 -16.21
CA ALA A 163 -9.61 -25.46 -17.30
C ALA A 163 -10.33 -26.62 -18.00
N LYS A 164 -10.94 -26.35 -19.15
CA LYS A 164 -11.51 -27.37 -20.03
C LYS A 164 -10.34 -28.23 -20.51
N GLY A 165 -10.18 -29.37 -19.86
CA GLY A 165 -9.18 -30.37 -20.21
C GLY A 165 -8.08 -30.51 -19.17
N LEU A 166 -8.38 -31.14 -18.05
CA LEU A 166 -7.55 -32.22 -17.53
C LEU A 166 -8.44 -33.10 -16.65
N THR A 167 -8.55 -34.37 -17.06
CA THR A 167 -9.34 -35.41 -16.46
C THR A 167 -9.03 -35.55 -14.96
N ARG A 168 -10.01 -35.27 -14.10
CA ARG A 168 -10.00 -35.80 -12.73
C ARG A 168 -10.28 -37.30 -12.81
N SER A 169 -9.26 -38.08 -13.13
CA SER A 169 -9.25 -39.52 -12.83
C SER A 169 -8.90 -39.68 -11.36
N ALA A 170 -9.93 -39.73 -10.51
CA ALA A 170 -9.78 -40.11 -9.12
C ALA A 170 -10.00 -41.63 -9.01
N SER A 171 -8.94 -42.39 -9.28
CA SER A 171 -8.81 -43.78 -8.84
C SER A 171 -7.36 -44.01 -8.46
N SER A 172 -7.06 -44.04 -7.15
CA SER A 172 -6.05 -44.91 -6.53
C SER A 172 -5.97 -44.66 -5.02
N ASN A 173 -6.58 -45.58 -4.27
CA ASN A 173 -6.23 -46.12 -2.95
C ASN A 173 -5.52 -45.21 -1.94
N VAL A 174 -6.28 -44.75 -0.94
CA VAL A 174 -5.73 -44.35 0.37
C VAL A 174 -5.32 -45.62 1.11
N VAL A 175 -4.02 -45.88 1.18
CA VAL A 175 -3.44 -46.78 2.18
C VAL A 175 -3.38 -46.01 3.51
N LEU A 176 -4.25 -46.39 4.44
CA LEU A 176 -4.19 -45.96 5.84
C LEU A 176 -2.96 -46.59 6.50
N GLY A 177 -1.88 -45.81 6.66
CA GLY A 177 -0.71 -46.30 7.38
C GLY A 177 0.42 -45.30 7.44
N SER A 178 0.41 -44.42 8.44
CA SER A 178 1.59 -44.00 9.21
C SER A 178 1.19 -42.95 10.25
N LYS A 179 1.75 -43.08 11.45
CA LYS A 179 1.59 -42.15 12.57
C LYS A 179 2.26 -40.81 12.21
N SER A 180 1.60 -39.95 11.45
CA SER A 180 1.99 -38.54 11.35
C SER A 180 1.60 -37.85 12.66
N SER A 181 2.57 -37.25 13.33
CA SER A 181 2.31 -36.45 14.52
C SER A 181 1.33 -35.32 14.18
N ALA A 182 0.44 -34.96 15.12
CA ALA A 182 -0.50 -33.84 14.91
C ALA A 182 0.22 -32.53 14.53
N ALA A 183 1.47 -32.36 14.98
CA ALA A 183 2.34 -31.25 14.59
C ALA A 183 2.68 -31.25 13.09
N ALA A 184 2.98 -32.40 12.50
CA ALA A 184 3.26 -32.51 11.06
C ALA A 184 2.01 -32.25 10.20
N ALA A 185 0.82 -32.59 10.71
CA ALA A 185 -0.44 -32.25 10.04
C ALA A 185 -0.71 -30.73 10.08
N LEU A 186 -0.46 -30.08 11.23
CA LEU A 186 -0.60 -28.63 11.38
C LEU A 186 0.41 -27.84 10.53
N GLU A 187 1.65 -28.29 10.43
CA GLU A 187 2.66 -27.67 9.55
C GLU A 187 2.32 -27.85 8.06
N ALA A 188 1.82 -29.02 7.67
CA ALA A 188 1.37 -29.27 6.30
C ALA A 188 0.17 -28.39 5.92
N GLU A 189 -0.78 -28.21 6.84
CA GLU A 189 -1.95 -27.35 6.64
C GLU A 189 -1.57 -25.86 6.59
N ALA A 190 -0.69 -25.40 7.49
CA ALA A 190 -0.17 -24.04 7.49
C ALA A 190 0.65 -23.72 6.22
N SER A 191 1.44 -24.68 5.73
CA SER A 191 2.19 -24.57 4.48
C SER A 191 1.24 -24.50 3.27
N ALA A 192 0.20 -25.33 3.25
CA ALA A 192 -0.82 -25.30 2.19
C ALA A 192 -1.59 -23.97 2.18
N LEU A 193 -1.97 -23.45 3.36
CA LEU A 193 -2.64 -22.15 3.50
C LEU A 193 -1.72 -20.99 3.09
N SER A 194 -0.44 -21.03 3.47
CA SER A 194 0.57 -20.05 3.05
C SER A 194 0.78 -20.07 1.53
N SER A 195 0.87 -21.26 0.93
CA SER A 195 0.97 -21.44 -0.52
C SER A 195 -0.26 -20.90 -1.26
N LEU A 196 -1.46 -21.16 -0.74
CA LEU A 196 -2.71 -20.62 -1.29
C LEU A 196 -2.76 -19.09 -1.16
N THR A 197 -2.35 -18.56 -0.01
CA THR A 197 -2.31 -17.11 0.24
C THR A 197 -1.29 -16.43 -0.68
N ALA A 198 -0.15 -17.05 -0.93
CA ALA A 198 0.84 -16.58 -1.89
C ALA A 198 0.29 -16.60 -3.33
N LYS A 199 -0.46 -17.63 -3.71
CA LYS A 199 -1.09 -17.75 -5.03
C LYS A 199 -2.09 -16.63 -5.32
N HIS A 200 -2.87 -16.25 -4.31
CA HIS A 200 -3.93 -15.23 -4.42
C HIS A 200 -3.51 -13.86 -3.82
N GLN A 201 -2.21 -13.67 -3.54
CA GLN A 201 -1.68 -12.53 -2.79
C GLN A 201 -2.12 -11.18 -3.35
N VAL A 202 -1.95 -10.98 -4.67
CA VAL A 202 -2.27 -9.69 -5.33
C VAL A 202 -3.77 -9.40 -5.31
N PHE A 203 -4.60 -10.44 -5.42
CA PHE A 203 -6.05 -10.31 -5.31
C PHE A 203 -6.44 -9.85 -3.90
N TYR A 204 -5.93 -10.51 -2.86
CA TYR A 204 -6.21 -10.11 -1.48
C TYR A 204 -5.70 -8.70 -1.16
N ALA A 205 -4.51 -8.33 -1.66
CA ALA A 205 -3.98 -6.98 -1.52
C ALA A 205 -4.89 -5.93 -2.21
N SER A 206 -5.47 -6.26 -3.36
CA SER A 206 -6.38 -5.36 -4.09
C SER A 206 -7.73 -5.22 -3.39
N VAL A 207 -8.28 -6.30 -2.84
CA VAL A 207 -9.49 -6.25 -2.01
C VAL A 207 -9.24 -5.43 -0.74
N GLN A 208 -8.11 -5.65 -0.07
CA GLN A 208 -7.71 -4.87 1.10
C GLN A 208 -7.56 -3.37 0.74
N ALA A 209 -7.01 -3.06 -0.43
CA ALA A 209 -6.90 -1.70 -0.93
C ALA A 209 -8.27 -1.03 -1.10
N ILE A 210 -9.23 -1.72 -1.73
CA ILE A 210 -10.61 -1.23 -1.89
C ILE A 210 -11.24 -0.94 -0.53
N LEU A 211 -11.20 -1.93 0.38
CA LEU A 211 -11.80 -1.80 1.71
C LEU A 211 -11.16 -0.65 2.51
N TYR A 212 -9.84 -0.50 2.43
CA TYR A 212 -9.13 0.59 3.10
C TYR A 212 -9.58 1.97 2.61
N VAL A 213 -9.70 2.17 1.29
CA VAL A 213 -10.18 3.43 0.72
C VAL A 213 -11.63 3.69 1.11
N LEU A 214 -12.49 2.66 1.07
CA LEU A 214 -13.89 2.77 1.50
C LEU A 214 -13.98 3.19 2.96
N CYS A 215 -13.19 2.63 3.88
CA CYS A 215 -13.20 3.04 5.28
C CYS A 215 -12.93 4.53 5.50
N TYR A 216 -12.15 5.18 4.62
CA TYR A 216 -11.85 6.61 4.72
C TYR A 216 -12.86 7.50 4.00
N HIS A 217 -13.52 6.98 2.95
CA HIS A 217 -14.38 7.78 2.07
C HIS A 217 -15.86 7.39 2.09
N LEU A 218 -16.27 6.41 2.90
CA LEU A 218 -17.63 5.85 2.88
C LEU A 218 -18.71 6.92 3.03
N GLU A 219 -18.56 7.84 3.98
CA GLU A 219 -19.54 8.92 4.19
C GLU A 219 -19.60 9.87 2.99
N SER A 220 -18.44 10.27 2.46
CA SER A 220 -18.34 11.14 1.29
C SER A 220 -18.95 10.49 0.04
N LEU A 221 -18.75 9.19 -0.15
CA LEU A 221 -19.31 8.42 -1.26
C LEU A 221 -20.83 8.27 -1.15
N LEU A 222 -21.36 8.04 0.06
CA LEU A 222 -22.80 7.90 0.28
C LEU A 222 -23.54 9.25 0.12
N GLN A 223 -22.90 10.36 0.48
CA GLN A 223 -23.48 11.70 0.40
C GLN A 223 -23.51 12.32 -1.02
N HIS A 224 -22.79 11.76 -2.00
CA HIS A 224 -22.78 12.29 -3.38
C HIS A 224 -23.94 11.77 -4.26
N GLN A 225 -24.70 10.76 -3.81
CA GLN A 225 -25.90 10.25 -4.52
C GLN A 225 -27.08 11.24 -4.65
N PRO A 226 -27.38 12.18 -3.73
CA PRO A 226 -28.58 13.01 -3.82
C PRO A 226 -28.52 14.14 -4.87
N GLN A 227 -27.33 14.66 -5.21
CA GLN A 227 -27.25 15.90 -6.01
C GLN A 227 -27.38 15.67 -7.52
N GLN A 228 -26.88 14.55 -8.07
CA GLN A 228 -27.03 14.27 -9.51
C GLN A 228 -28.49 13.95 -9.90
N GLN A 229 -29.27 13.30 -9.02
CA GLN A 229 -30.70 13.07 -9.29
C GLN A 229 -31.53 14.35 -9.25
N GLN A 230 -31.14 15.34 -8.45
CA GLN A 230 -31.90 16.60 -8.34
C GLN A 230 -31.62 17.56 -9.51
N GLN A 231 -30.43 17.48 -10.13
CA GLN A 231 -30.08 18.31 -11.29
C GLN A 231 -30.64 17.76 -12.62
N GLN A 232 -30.91 16.45 -12.70
CA GLN A 232 -31.59 15.82 -13.86
C GLN A 232 -33.12 15.97 -13.83
N GLN A 233 -33.73 16.39 -12.71
CA GLN A 233 -35.17 16.70 -12.63
C GLN A 233 -35.51 18.18 -12.89
N LEU A 234 -34.49 19.03 -13.09
CA LEU A 234 -34.62 20.46 -13.38
C LEU A 234 -34.26 20.83 -14.83
N GLN A 235 -34.05 19.83 -15.70
CA GLN A 235 -34.00 19.96 -17.17
C GLN A 235 -35.12 19.14 -17.79
#